data_AF-A0A516SFP0-F1
#
_entry.id   AF-A0A516SFP0-F1
#
_cell.length_a   1.000
_cell.length_b   1.000
_cell.length_c   1.000
_cell.angle_alpha   90.00
_cell.angle_beta   90.00
_cell.angle_gamma   90.00
#
_symmetry.space_group_name_H-M   'P 1'
#
loop_
_entity.id
_entity.type
_entity.pdbx_description
1 polymer ?
#
loop_
_entity_poly.entity_id
_entity_poly.type
_entity_poly.pdbx_seq_one_letter_code
_entity_poly.pdbx_strand_id
1 'polypeptide(L)'
;MGKGKLLSELAGKLARPPLDPSVSLAAINARQQAAEAANRAGVADAYYARVRNLVRSKMNYPDDDPGNPVVEFRVTLLPDMAVLNVEMKKSSGNAAFDEAVKRALMRIEQYPPLPAGMEFSGSIRNHILKYRLHEQ
;
A
#
# COMPACT_ATOMS: atom_id res chain seq x y z
N MET A 1 -39.07 -18.52 -59.26
CA MET A 1 -39.62 -17.81 -58.08
C MET A 1 -40.26 -18.85 -57.16
N GLY A 2 -40.10 -18.94 -55.85
CA GLY A 2 -39.43 -18.12 -54.85
C GLY A 2 -39.62 -18.80 -53.47
N LYS A 3 -38.51 -18.94 -52.76
CA LYS A 3 -38.29 -18.94 -51.30
C LYS A 3 -39.52 -19.08 -50.39
N GLY A 4 -39.53 -20.16 -49.60
CA GLY A 4 -40.40 -20.34 -48.44
C GLY A 4 -39.84 -21.34 -47.43
N LYS A 5 -38.51 -21.36 -47.26
CA LYS A 5 -37.84 -21.97 -46.10
C LYS A 5 -37.79 -20.88 -45.02
N LEU A 6 -37.97 -21.24 -43.74
CA LEU A 6 -38.24 -20.37 -42.56
C LEU A 6 -39.75 -20.35 -42.32
N LEU A 7 -40.33 -20.94 -41.27
CA LEU A 7 -40.01 -20.78 -39.85
C LEU A 7 -40.57 -22.00 -39.09
N SER A 8 -39.74 -22.90 -38.59
CA SER A 8 -40.22 -23.98 -37.69
C SER A 8 -39.32 -24.24 -36.49
N GLU A 9 -38.46 -23.29 -36.13
CA GLU A 9 -37.61 -23.38 -34.94
C GLU A 9 -37.88 -22.19 -34.02
N LEU A 10 -39.00 -22.23 -33.29
CA LEU A 10 -39.19 -21.35 -32.12
C LEU A 10 -39.86 -22.07 -30.95
N ALA A 11 -39.53 -23.35 -30.78
CA ALA A 11 -39.85 -24.13 -29.59
C ALA A 11 -38.57 -24.82 -29.11
N GLY A 12 -37.65 -24.05 -28.54
CA GLY A 12 -36.40 -24.61 -28.03
C GLY A 12 -35.49 -23.54 -27.46
N LYS A 13 -35.29 -23.60 -26.14
CA LYS A 13 -34.35 -22.79 -25.32
C LYS A 13 -34.93 -21.54 -24.66
N LEU A 14 -35.98 -21.77 -23.86
CA LEU A 14 -36.27 -20.98 -22.67
C LEU A 14 -35.38 -21.43 -21.48
N ALA A 15 -34.09 -21.65 -21.72
CA ALA A 15 -33.12 -21.91 -20.68
C ALA A 15 -32.18 -20.70 -20.62
N ARG A 16 -32.62 -19.66 -19.90
CA ARG A 16 -31.64 -18.81 -19.22
C ARG A 16 -30.83 -19.78 -18.36
N PRO A 17 -29.49 -19.85 -18.47
CA PRO A 17 -28.73 -20.68 -17.54
C PRO A 17 -29.17 -20.26 -16.12
N PRO A 18 -29.41 -21.21 -15.20
CA PRO A 18 -29.54 -20.83 -13.80
C PRO A 18 -28.31 -19.98 -13.50
N LEU A 19 -28.52 -18.80 -12.93
CA LEU A 19 -27.44 -18.07 -12.27
C LEU A 19 -26.86 -19.09 -11.29
N ASP A 20 -25.70 -19.66 -11.58
CA ASP A 20 -25.08 -20.66 -10.71
C ASP A 20 -25.06 -20.08 -9.29
N PRO A 21 -25.81 -20.65 -8.32
CA PRO A 21 -25.72 -20.22 -6.92
C PRO A 21 -24.35 -20.58 -6.31
N SER A 22 -23.47 -21.17 -7.11
CA SER A 22 -22.10 -21.56 -6.80
C SER A 22 -21.10 -20.40 -6.90
N VAL A 23 -21.46 -19.17 -6.51
CA VAL A 23 -20.44 -18.37 -5.82
C VAL A 23 -20.23 -19.09 -4.50
N SER A 24 -19.35 -20.09 -4.55
CA SER A 24 -19.12 -21.01 -3.45
C SER A 24 -18.86 -20.18 -2.19
N LEU A 25 -19.32 -20.63 -1.03
CA LEU A 25 -19.07 -19.92 0.25
C LEU A 25 -17.58 -19.58 0.41
N ALA A 26 -16.70 -20.44 -0.12
CA ALA A 26 -15.26 -20.21 -0.26
C ALA A 26 -14.90 -19.00 -1.13
N ALA A 27 -15.57 -18.78 -2.27
CA ALA A 27 -15.37 -17.61 -3.13
C ALA A 27 -15.91 -16.32 -2.49
N ILE A 28 -17.01 -16.38 -1.72
CA ILE A 28 -17.51 -15.23 -0.94
C ILE A 28 -16.51 -14.89 0.17
N ASN A 29 -16.07 -15.89 0.95
CA ASN A 29 -15.08 -15.70 2.01
C ASN A 29 -13.74 -15.22 1.45
N ALA A 30 -13.29 -15.71 0.30
CA ALA A 30 -12.05 -15.25 -0.34
C ALA A 30 -12.15 -13.78 -0.79
N ARG A 31 -13.30 -13.37 -1.35
CA ARG A 31 -13.53 -11.96 -1.72
C ARG A 31 -13.61 -11.05 -0.51
N GLN A 32 -14.24 -11.48 0.58
CA GLN A 32 -14.28 -10.71 1.83
C GLN A 32 -12.88 -10.55 2.42
N GLN A 33 -12.11 -11.64 2.54
CA GLN A 33 -10.72 -11.58 3.01
C GLN A 33 -9.84 -10.70 2.12
N ALA A 34 -10.00 -10.76 0.80
CA ALA A 34 -9.26 -9.90 -0.12
C ALA A 34 -9.65 -8.42 0.03
N ALA A 35 -10.94 -8.12 0.23
CA ALA A 35 -11.41 -6.76 0.47
C ALA A 35 -10.89 -6.20 1.82
N GLU A 36 -10.88 -7.01 2.86
CA GLU A 36 -10.33 -6.66 4.17
C GLU A 36 -8.81 -6.46 4.10
N ALA A 37 -8.08 -7.32 3.39
CA ALA A 37 -6.64 -7.18 3.18
C ALA A 37 -6.31 -5.91 2.37
N ALA A 38 -7.07 -5.61 1.32
CA ALA A 38 -6.93 -4.38 0.55
C ALA A 38 -7.21 -3.13 1.39
N ASN A 39 -8.23 -3.18 2.26
CA ASN A 39 -8.53 -2.08 3.17
C ASN A 39 -7.38 -1.86 4.16
N ARG A 40 -6.85 -2.93 4.78
CA ARG A 40 -5.69 -2.84 5.69
C ARG A 40 -4.44 -2.30 4.98
N ALA A 41 -4.20 -2.72 3.74
CA ALA A 41 -3.09 -2.21 2.94
C ALA A 41 -3.24 -0.70 2.65
N GLY A 42 -4.45 -0.24 2.32
CA GLY A 42 -4.73 1.19 2.14
C GLY A 42 -4.53 2.02 3.41
N VAL A 43 -4.97 1.50 4.57
CA VAL A 43 -4.75 2.16 5.87
C VAL A 43 -3.25 2.23 6.20
N ALA A 44 -2.50 1.16 5.95
CA ALA A 44 -1.06 1.13 6.16
C ALA A 44 -0.32 2.12 5.25
N ASP A 45 -0.66 2.17 3.95
CA ASP A 45 -0.05 3.13 3.03
C ASP A 45 -0.34 4.58 3.44
N ALA A 46 -1.59 4.91 3.77
CA ALA A 46 -1.98 6.24 4.24
C ALA A 46 -1.25 6.64 5.55
N TYR A 47 -0.92 5.67 6.40
CA TYR A 47 -0.09 5.92 7.57
C TYR A 47 1.37 6.21 7.20
N TYR A 48 1.98 5.38 6.36
CA TYR A 48 3.35 5.62 5.91
C TYR A 48 3.48 6.89 5.07
N ALA A 49 2.44 7.31 4.34
CA ALA A 49 2.38 8.62 3.69
C ALA A 49 2.46 9.78 4.71
N ARG A 50 1.81 9.65 5.88
CA ARG A 50 1.95 10.63 6.96
C ARG A 50 3.37 10.64 7.52
N VAL A 51 3.98 9.47 7.69
CA VAL A 51 5.38 9.36 8.11
C VAL A 51 6.30 10.04 7.09
N ARG A 52 6.13 9.75 5.79
CA ARG A 52 6.90 10.39 4.70
C ARG A 52 6.75 11.90 4.71
N ASN A 53 5.53 12.42 4.87
CA ASN A 53 5.30 13.86 4.99
C ASN A 53 5.99 14.48 6.21
N LEU A 54 6.01 13.77 7.35
CA LEU A 54 6.71 14.21 8.54
C LEU A 54 8.23 14.24 8.31
N VAL A 55 8.78 13.21 7.67
CA VAL A 55 10.19 13.15 7.26
C VAL A 55 10.52 14.33 6.35
N ARG A 56 9.71 14.59 5.32
CA ARG A 56 9.87 15.73 4.41
C ARG A 56 9.85 17.06 5.15
N SER A 57 8.93 17.26 6.09
CA SER A 57 8.84 18.48 6.90
C SER A 57 10.05 18.71 7.81
N LYS A 58 10.76 17.66 8.21
CA LYS A 58 11.96 17.73 9.05
C LYS A 58 13.26 17.71 8.26
N MET A 59 13.19 17.38 6.98
CA MET A 59 14.33 17.29 6.08
C MET A 59 14.77 18.66 5.62
N ASN A 60 16.09 18.88 5.57
CA ASN A 60 16.68 20.06 4.97
C ASN A 60 17.36 19.66 3.64
N TYR A 61 16.56 19.46 2.60
CA TYR A 61 16.99 19.05 1.27
C TYR A 61 16.13 19.75 0.21
N PRO A 62 16.69 20.21 -0.92
CA PRO A 62 15.92 20.87 -1.97
C PRO A 62 14.90 19.93 -2.61
N ASP A 63 13.65 20.39 -2.73
CA ASP A 63 12.54 19.61 -3.30
C ASP A 63 12.60 19.52 -4.85
N ASP A 64 13.55 20.21 -5.50
CA ASP A 64 13.64 20.34 -6.96
C ASP A 64 14.56 19.28 -7.62
N ASP A 65 15.06 18.29 -6.89
CA ASP A 65 15.97 17.30 -7.48
C ASP A 65 15.24 16.42 -8.53
N PRO A 66 15.62 16.51 -9.82
CA PRO A 66 14.90 15.82 -10.90
C PRO A 66 15.19 14.32 -10.95
N GLY A 67 16.20 13.85 -10.20
CA GLY A 67 16.56 12.43 -10.13
C GLY A 67 15.55 11.60 -9.34
N ASN A 68 14.69 12.25 -8.55
CA ASN A 68 13.73 11.62 -7.64
C ASN A 68 14.33 10.42 -6.86
N PRO A 69 15.39 10.67 -6.08
CA PRO A 69 16.14 9.63 -5.38
C PRO A 69 15.23 8.82 -4.45
N VAL A 70 15.52 7.52 -4.36
CA VAL A 70 14.78 6.57 -3.52
C VAL A 70 15.72 5.88 -2.56
N VAL A 71 15.43 5.99 -1.26
CA VAL A 71 16.24 5.41 -0.20
C VAL A 71 15.38 4.48 0.65
N GLU A 72 16.00 3.43 1.18
CA GLU A 72 15.31 2.47 2.04
C GLU A 72 16.03 2.39 3.40
N PHE A 73 15.30 2.68 4.46
CA PHE A 73 15.78 2.55 5.84
C PHE A 73 14.98 1.48 6.57
N ARG A 74 15.68 0.62 7.30
CA ARG A 74 15.07 -0.21 8.32
C ARG A 74 14.90 0.63 9.57
N VAL A 75 13.67 0.76 10.02
CA VAL A 75 13.35 1.47 11.25
C VAL A 75 12.82 0.48 12.26
N THR A 76 13.38 0.54 13.46
CA THR A 76 12.90 -0.19 14.62
C THR A 76 12.14 0.77 15.53
N LEU A 77 10.88 0.47 15.79
CA LEU A 77 10.00 1.25 16.66
C LEU A 77 9.75 0.56 18.00
N LEU A 78 9.45 1.36 19.02
CA LEU A 78 8.90 0.91 20.29
C LEU A 78 7.36 0.84 20.22
N PRO A 79 6.70 0.14 21.17
CA PRO A 79 5.23 0.10 21.23
C PRO A 79 4.58 1.48 21.39
N ASP A 80 5.32 2.48 21.88
CA ASP A 80 4.89 3.88 21.97
C ASP A 80 5.07 4.67 20.64
N MET A 81 5.47 4.00 19.56
CA MET A 81 5.90 4.59 18.28
C MET A 81 7.21 5.38 18.31
N ALA A 82 7.94 5.37 19.43
CA ALA A 82 9.28 5.97 19.50
C ALA A 82 10.28 5.21 18.60
N VAL A 83 11.15 5.94 17.92
CA VAL A 83 12.19 5.40 17.05
C VAL A 83 13.34 4.88 17.90
N LEU A 84 13.51 3.56 17.93
CA LEU A 84 14.60 2.90 18.65
C LEU A 84 15.90 2.88 17.85
N ASN A 85 15.80 2.52 16.55
CA ASN A 85 16.97 2.36 15.69
C ASN A 85 16.63 2.68 14.24
N VAL A 86 17.59 3.22 13.50
CA VAL A 86 17.47 3.53 12.06
C VAL A 86 18.72 3.04 11.36
N GLU A 87 18.56 2.03 10.49
CA GLU A 87 19.65 1.45 9.71
C GLU A 87 19.38 1.65 8.22
N MET A 88 20.37 2.14 7.47
CA MET A 88 20.24 2.26 6.02
C MET A 88 20.30 0.86 5.40
N LYS A 89 19.28 0.49 4.63
CA LYS A 89 19.24 -0.77 3.87
C LYS A 89 19.71 -0.58 2.44
N LYS A 90 19.31 0.53 1.82
CA LYS A 90 19.67 0.85 0.45
C LYS A 90 19.85 2.36 0.32
N SER A 91 21.02 2.76 -0.14
CA SER A 91 21.30 4.16 -0.50
C SER A 91 20.57 4.51 -1.80
N SER A 92 20.16 5.77 -1.90
CA SER A 92 19.59 6.35 -3.12
C SER A 92 20.60 6.61 -4.23
N GLY A 93 21.90 6.49 -3.94
CA GLY A 93 22.96 6.95 -4.83
C GLY A 93 23.31 8.43 -4.68
N ASN A 94 22.57 9.19 -3.86
CA ASN A 94 22.88 10.57 -3.51
C ASN A 94 23.13 10.70 -2.00
N ALA A 95 24.40 10.82 -1.61
CA ALA A 95 24.81 10.89 -0.21
C ALA A 95 24.17 12.08 0.56
N ALA A 96 23.96 13.22 -0.12
CA ALA A 96 23.32 14.37 0.51
C ALA A 96 21.84 14.09 0.85
N PHE A 97 21.14 13.36 -0.03
CA PHE A 97 19.76 12.93 0.20
C PHE A 97 19.68 11.88 1.32
N ASP A 98 20.54 10.87 1.27
CA ASP A 98 20.59 9.80 2.28
C ASP A 98 20.84 10.37 3.68
N GLU A 99 21.81 11.27 3.83
CA GLU A 99 22.12 11.95 5.10
C GLU A 99 20.97 12.86 5.56
N ALA A 100 20.30 13.57 4.63
CA ALA A 100 19.16 14.40 4.96
C ALA A 100 17.97 13.58 5.48
N VAL A 101 17.68 12.44 4.85
CA VAL A 101 16.63 11.49 5.28
C VAL A 101 16.98 10.89 6.62
N LYS A 102 18.21 10.43 6.81
CA LYS A 102 18.69 9.88 8.09
C LYS A 102 18.56 10.92 9.21
N ARG A 103 18.99 12.16 8.99
CA ARG A 103 18.84 13.25 9.97
C ARG A 103 17.37 13.56 10.27
N ALA A 104 16.51 13.56 9.25
CA ALA A 104 15.08 13.78 9.44
C ALA A 104 14.46 12.67 10.28
N LEU A 105 14.76 11.40 10.01
CA LEU A 105 14.29 10.26 10.81
C LEU A 105 14.77 10.32 12.26
N MET A 106 16.03 10.69 12.49
CA MET A 106 16.57 10.88 13.83
C MET A 106 15.90 12.05 14.58
N ARG A 107 15.47 13.10 13.86
CA ARG A 107 14.73 14.25 14.42
C ARG A 107 13.26 13.98 14.68
N ILE A 108 12.68 12.96 14.05
CA ILE A 108 11.28 12.64 14.25
C ILE A 108 11.07 12.12 15.66
N GLU A 109 12.04 11.37 16.21
CA GLU A 109 12.08 10.76 17.56
C GLU A 109 10.93 9.79 17.84
N GLN A 110 9.71 10.10 17.40
CA GLN A 110 8.48 9.36 17.52
C GLN A 110 7.64 9.48 16.26
N TYR A 111 7.18 8.34 15.77
CA TYR A 111 6.28 8.26 14.64
C TYR A 111 4.87 8.75 15.01
N PRO A 112 4.06 9.16 14.02
CA PRO A 112 2.65 9.44 14.25
C PRO A 112 1.95 8.25 14.93
N PRO A 113 0.90 8.49 15.73
CA PRO A 113 0.16 7.42 16.36
C PRO A 113 -0.50 6.51 15.31
N LEU A 114 -0.60 5.22 15.62
CA LEU A 114 -1.26 4.26 14.74
C LEU A 114 -2.75 4.64 14.58
N PRO A 115 -3.27 4.69 13.34
CA PRO A 115 -4.69 4.88 13.11
C PRO A 115 -5.51 3.70 13.65
N ALA A 116 -6.79 3.96 13.92
CA ALA A 116 -7.74 2.94 14.34
C ALA A 116 -7.76 1.77 13.35
N GLY A 117 -7.66 0.54 13.87
CA GLY A 117 -7.60 -0.69 13.06
C GLY A 117 -6.18 -1.17 12.72
N MET A 118 -5.13 -0.42 13.08
CA MET A 118 -3.76 -0.92 13.08
C MET A 118 -3.27 -1.19 14.51
N GLU A 119 -2.64 -2.34 14.69
CA GLU A 119 -2.07 -2.76 15.96
C GLU A 119 -0.55 -2.77 15.87
N PHE A 120 0.12 -2.41 16.96
CA PHE A 120 1.57 -2.55 17.05
C PHE A 120 1.94 -4.04 17.01
N SER A 121 2.44 -4.47 15.85
CA SER A 121 2.90 -5.84 15.62
C SER A 121 4.36 -5.86 15.20
N GLY A 122 4.98 -7.04 15.13
CA GLY A 122 6.37 -7.22 14.71
C GLY A 122 6.69 -6.57 13.35
N SER A 123 5.72 -6.56 12.44
CA SER A 123 5.81 -5.90 11.14
C SER A 123 5.90 -4.37 11.22
N ILE A 124 5.26 -3.75 12.20
CA ILE A 124 5.36 -2.30 12.46
C ILE A 124 6.64 -2.00 13.24
N ARG A 125 6.93 -2.84 14.24
CA ARG A 125 8.15 -2.75 15.04
C ARG A 125 9.39 -2.71 14.17
N ASN A 126 9.52 -3.63 13.22
CA ASN A 126 10.67 -3.69 12.31
C ASN A 126 10.16 -3.58 10.87
N HIS A 127 10.08 -2.36 10.36
CA HIS A 127 9.61 -2.10 9.00
C HIS A 127 10.72 -1.49 8.14
N ILE A 128 10.56 -1.63 6.82
CA ILE A 128 11.37 -0.89 5.85
C ILE A 128 10.58 0.34 5.44
N LEU A 129 11.08 1.51 5.81
CA LEU A 129 10.58 2.77 5.29
C LEU A 129 11.30 3.06 3.98
N LYS A 130 10.55 2.94 2.88
CA LYS A 130 10.96 3.45 1.57
C LYS A 130 10.57 4.92 1.48
N TYR A 131 11.55 5.78 1.28
CA TYR A 131 11.36 7.21 1.09
C TYR A 131 11.77 7.62 -0.32
N ARG A 132 10.92 8.41 -0.97
CA ARG A 132 11.11 8.92 -2.33
C ARG A 132 10.87 10.43 -2.28
N LEU A 133 11.72 11.22 -2.94
CA LEU A 133 11.63 12.68 -2.87
C LEU A 133 10.28 13.19 -3.39
N HIS A 134 9.79 12.65 -4.50
CA HIS A 134 8.46 12.95 -5.05
C HIS A 134 7.57 11.69 -5.00
N GLU A 135 6.46 11.78 -4.27
CA GLU A 135 5.34 10.84 -4.43
C GLU A 135 4.64 11.16 -5.76
N GLN A 136 4.55 10.17 -6.65
CA GLN A 136 3.80 10.16 -7.90
C GLN A 136 2.75 9.06 -7.80
#